data_AF-A0A6G4ZXV9-F1
#
_entry.id   AF-A0A6G4ZXV9-F1
#
_cell.length_a   1.000
_cell.length_b   1.000
_cell.length_c   1.000
_cell.angle_alpha   90.00
_cell.angle_beta   90.00
_cell.angle_gamma   90.00
#
_symmetry.space_group_name_H-M   'P 1'
#
loop_
_entity.id
_entity.type
_entity.pdbx_description
1 polymer ?
#
loop_
_entity_poly.entity_id
_entity_poly.type
_entity_poly.pdbx_seq_one_letter_code
_entity_poly.pdbx_strand_id
1 'polypeptide(L)'
;MIVGLEAILSFVPTIFIDSTGYAFTMPIFKFLGGCKVMCYTHYPTISTDMLSSVERRVQAHNNRGLISRSAVLTPIKLLYYRMFAKLYAYCGWCADLVMVNSSWTKGHILELWQLPTRTVLVYSPVQCCSKFKAFARH
;
A
#
# COMPACT_ATOMS: atom_id res chain seq x y z
N MET A 1 -3.53 -11.63 -8.76
CA MET A 1 -2.60 -11.81 -9.90
C MET A 1 -3.23 -12.60 -11.03
N ILE A 2 -3.81 -13.78 -10.77
CA ILE A 2 -4.50 -14.59 -11.81
C ILE A 2 -5.56 -13.78 -12.56
N VAL A 3 -6.50 -13.15 -11.84
CA VAL A 3 -7.53 -12.28 -12.45
C VAL A 3 -6.92 -11.09 -13.23
N GLY A 4 -5.77 -10.58 -12.80
CA GLY A 4 -5.06 -9.51 -13.52
C GLY A 4 -4.45 -9.98 -14.84
N LEU A 5 -3.96 -11.23 -14.87
CA LEU A 5 -3.49 -11.87 -16.11
C LEU A 5 -4.66 -12.17 -17.05
N GLU A 6 -5.74 -12.75 -16.55
CA GLU A 6 -6.96 -12.99 -17.33
C GLU A 6 -7.51 -11.70 -17.94
N ALA A 7 -7.50 -10.60 -17.17
CA ALA A 7 -7.91 -9.28 -17.65
C ALA A 7 -7.05 -8.80 -18.82
N ILE A 8 -5.72 -8.83 -18.71
CA ILE A 8 -4.82 -8.43 -19.81
C ILE A 8 -4.99 -9.31 -21.05
N LEU A 9 -5.16 -10.62 -20.85
CA LEU A 9 -5.36 -11.55 -21.97
C LEU A 9 -6.70 -11.32 -22.68
N SER A 10 -7.70 -10.79 -21.97
CA SER A 10 -9.01 -10.45 -22.53
C SER A 10 -9.01 -9.08 -23.20
N PHE A 11 -8.40 -8.08 -22.56
CA PHE A 11 -8.33 -6.70 -23.05
C PHE A 11 -7.20 -5.92 -22.37
N VAL A 12 -6.41 -5.22 -23.17
CA VAL A 12 -5.31 -4.38 -22.67
C VAL A 12 -5.77 -2.91 -22.57
N PRO A 13 -5.96 -2.36 -21.35
CA PRO A 13 -6.37 -0.98 -21.20
C PRO A 13 -5.20 -0.01 -21.46
N THR A 14 -5.50 1.23 -21.89
CA THR A 14 -4.48 2.28 -21.99
C THR A 14 -4.02 2.77 -20.61
N ILE A 15 -4.97 2.86 -19.67
CA ILE A 15 -4.75 3.31 -18.29
C ILE A 15 -5.35 2.28 -17.34
N PHE A 16 -4.54 1.80 -16.41
CA PHE A 16 -4.95 0.90 -15.33
C PHE A 16 -4.95 1.68 -14.01
N ILE A 17 -6.03 1.58 -13.24
CA ILE A 17 -6.18 2.27 -11.94
C ILE A 17 -6.52 1.23 -10.87
N ASP A 18 -5.65 1.08 -9.87
CA ASP A 18 -5.92 0.24 -8.68
C ASP A 18 -6.40 1.10 -7.51
N SER A 19 -7.69 0.99 -7.16
CA SER A 19 -8.28 1.63 -5.97
C SER A 19 -8.40 0.69 -4.77
N THR A 20 -8.12 -0.60 -4.96
CA THR A 20 -8.39 -1.66 -3.98
C THR A 20 -7.19 -1.99 -3.12
N GLY A 21 -5.97 -1.66 -3.57
CA GLY A 21 -4.73 -1.99 -2.88
C GLY A 21 -4.12 -3.32 -3.34
N TYR A 22 -4.46 -3.78 -4.54
CA TYR A 22 -3.83 -4.95 -5.18
C TYR A 22 -2.55 -4.56 -5.91
N ALA A 23 -1.58 -4.00 -5.17
CA ALA A 23 -0.34 -3.49 -5.75
C ALA A 23 0.41 -4.51 -6.64
N PHE A 24 0.29 -5.81 -6.34
CA PHE A 24 0.91 -6.89 -7.11
C PHE A 24 0.36 -7.08 -8.52
N THR A 25 -0.78 -6.48 -8.87
CA THR A 25 -1.25 -6.48 -10.26
C THR A 25 -0.58 -5.39 -11.09
N MET A 26 -0.04 -4.33 -10.48
CA MET A 26 0.59 -3.22 -11.19
C MET A 26 1.73 -3.64 -12.14
N PRO A 27 2.67 -4.53 -11.76
CA PRO A 27 3.71 -5.01 -12.68
C PRO A 27 3.14 -5.72 -13.91
N ILE A 28 2.04 -6.46 -13.75
CA ILE A 28 1.39 -7.19 -14.84
C ILE A 28 0.89 -6.19 -15.88
N PHE A 29 0.15 -5.15 -15.47
CA PHE A 29 -0.35 -4.11 -16.37
C PHE A 29 0.75 -3.22 -16.94
N LYS A 30 1.81 -2.95 -16.17
CA LYS A 30 2.93 -2.12 -16.62
C LYS A 30 3.77 -2.82 -17.68
N PHE A 31 4.17 -4.06 -17.43
CA PHE A 31 5.14 -4.76 -18.27
C PHE A 31 4.50 -5.60 -19.38
N LEU A 32 3.38 -6.28 -19.09
CA LEU A 32 2.71 -7.11 -20.11
C LEU A 32 1.70 -6.29 -20.92
N GLY A 33 1.01 -5.35 -20.28
CA GLY A 33 0.02 -4.50 -20.94
C GLY A 33 0.56 -3.19 -21.51
N GLY A 34 1.78 -2.77 -21.14
CA GLY A 34 2.31 -1.44 -21.51
C GLY A 34 1.47 -0.27 -21.00
N CYS A 35 0.61 -0.51 -20.00
CA CYS A 35 -0.38 0.46 -19.55
C CYS A 35 0.28 1.60 -18.75
N LYS A 36 -0.36 2.77 -18.74
CA LYS A 36 -0.12 3.76 -17.67
C LYS A 36 -0.79 3.27 -16.39
N VAL A 37 -0.04 3.18 -15.30
CA VAL A 37 -0.53 2.59 -14.05
C VAL A 37 -0.68 3.66 -12.98
N MET A 38 -1.85 3.72 -12.37
CA MET A 38 -2.14 4.60 -11.24
C MET A 38 -2.70 3.77 -10.08
N CYS A 39 -2.50 4.24 -8.85
CA CYS A 39 -3.15 3.62 -7.69
C CYS A 39 -3.70 4.66 -6.72
N TYR A 40 -4.79 4.31 -6.04
CA TYR A 40 -5.38 5.05 -4.93
C TYR A 40 -5.32 4.19 -3.67
N THR A 41 -4.33 4.46 -2.81
CA THR A 41 -4.07 3.66 -1.62
C THR A 41 -4.69 4.30 -0.38
N HIS A 42 -5.57 3.54 0.27
CA HIS A 42 -6.16 3.91 1.56
C HIS A 42 -5.32 3.44 2.74
N TYR A 43 -4.97 2.15 2.75
CA TYR A 43 -4.12 1.51 3.74
C TYR A 43 -3.09 0.66 2.99
N PRO A 44 -1.79 0.84 3.27
CA PRO A 44 -0.77 0.06 2.59
C PRO A 44 -0.84 -1.40 3.07
N THR A 45 -0.55 -2.35 2.18
CA THR A 45 -0.57 -3.79 2.51
C THR A 45 0.42 -4.15 3.63
N ILE A 46 1.53 -3.41 3.71
CA ILE A 46 2.50 -3.46 4.80
C ILE A 46 2.85 -2.02 5.18
N SER A 47 2.98 -1.74 6.48
CA SER A 47 3.39 -0.43 6.99
C SER A 47 4.69 -0.52 7.78
N THR A 48 5.41 0.61 7.90
CA THR A 48 6.63 0.68 8.73
C THR A 48 6.34 0.51 10.23
N ASP A 49 5.11 0.81 10.66
CA ASP A 49 4.63 0.48 12.01
C ASP A 49 4.60 -1.03 12.26
N MET A 50 4.20 -1.84 11.28
CA MET A 50 4.21 -3.30 11.40
C MET A 50 5.63 -3.85 11.52
N LEU A 51 6.59 -3.30 10.78
CA LEU A 51 8.02 -3.66 10.88
C LEU A 51 8.57 -3.28 12.27
N SER A 52 8.31 -2.05 12.71
CA SER A 52 8.75 -1.53 14.00
C SER A 52 8.16 -2.30 15.18
N SER A 53 6.90 -2.73 15.07
CA SER A 53 6.22 -3.53 16.10
C SER A 53 6.87 -4.90 16.29
N VAL A 54 7.27 -5.57 15.19
CA VAL A 54 7.98 -6.85 15.26
C VAL A 54 9.39 -6.67 15.80
N GLU A 55 10.10 -5.62 15.38
CA GLU A 55 11.44 -5.30 15.85
C GLU A 55 11.47 -5.01 17.36
N ARG A 56 10.52 -4.23 17.86
CA ARG A 56 10.37 -3.92 19.29
C ARG A 56 9.72 -5.05 20.10
N ARG A 57 9.39 -6.19 19.47
CA ARG A 57 8.69 -7.33 20.11
C ARG A 57 7.41 -6.91 20.85
N VAL A 58 6.71 -5.91 20.32
CA VAL A 58 5.45 -5.44 20.90
C VAL A 58 4.34 -6.36 20.42
N GLN A 59 3.47 -6.78 21.34
CA GLN A 59 2.29 -7.55 20.97
C GLN A 59 1.32 -6.63 20.22
N ALA A 60 0.93 -7.04 19.02
CA ALA A 60 0.03 -6.29 18.15
C ALA A 60 -0.93 -7.27 17.46
N HIS A 61 -1.96 -6.76 16.79
CA HIS A 61 -2.90 -7.60 16.02
C HIS A 61 -2.15 -8.52 15.04
N ASN A 62 -1.11 -7.98 14.40
CA ASN A 62 -0.28 -8.70 13.43
C ASN A 62 0.94 -9.36 14.07
N ASN A 63 1.12 -9.28 15.39
CA ASN A 63 2.24 -9.85 16.15
C ASN A 63 1.77 -10.55 17.44
N ARG A 64 1.40 -11.83 17.31
CA ARG A 64 0.95 -12.67 18.43
C ARG A 64 2.04 -12.77 19.51
N GLY A 65 1.60 -12.84 20.78
CA GLY A 65 2.49 -12.91 21.95
C GLY A 65 3.51 -14.06 21.93
N LEU A 66 3.18 -15.18 21.28
CA LEU A 66 4.09 -16.32 21.08
C LEU A 66 5.29 -15.97 20.18
N ILE A 67 5.06 -15.11 19.18
CA ILE A 67 6.12 -14.67 18.25
C ILE A 67 6.96 -13.60 18.93
N SER A 68 6.32 -12.63 19.60
CA SER A 68 7.04 -11.53 20.27
C SER A 68 7.91 -11.99 21.46
N ARG A 69 7.52 -13.08 22.14
CA ARG A 69 8.31 -13.68 23.24
C ARG A 69 9.40 -14.63 22.74
N SER A 70 9.35 -15.06 21.49
CA SER A 70 10.31 -16.01 20.93
C SER A 70 11.51 -15.31 20.30
N ALA A 71 12.71 -15.68 20.77
CA ALA A 71 13.98 -15.16 20.26
C ALA A 71 14.30 -15.63 18.84
N VAL A 72 13.66 -16.70 18.35
CA VAL A 72 13.89 -17.28 17.01
C VAL A 72 12.79 -16.91 16.03
N LEU A 73 11.52 -16.87 16.47
CA LEU A 73 10.40 -16.55 15.57
C LEU A 73 10.34 -15.06 15.21
N THR A 74 10.79 -14.18 16.12
CA THR A 74 10.88 -12.73 15.86
C THR A 74 11.78 -12.40 14.66
N PRO A 75 13.07 -12.82 14.61
CA PRO A 75 13.94 -12.48 13.49
C PRO A 75 13.48 -13.10 12.16
N ILE A 76 12.93 -14.33 12.18
CA ILE A 76 12.35 -14.96 10.98
C ILE A 76 11.21 -14.11 10.42
N LYS A 77 10.28 -13.70 11.29
CA LYS A 77 9.16 -12.87 10.87
C LYS A 77 9.60 -11.49 10.41
N LEU A 78 10.60 -10.91 11.05
CA LEU A 78 11.16 -9.63 10.63
C LEU A 78 11.81 -9.73 9.25
N LEU A 79 12.54 -10.82 8.98
CA LEU A 79 13.12 -11.10 7.66
C LEU A 79 12.00 -11.26 6.62
N TYR A 80 10.95 -12.00 6.93
CA TYR A 80 9.78 -12.15 6.06
C TYR A 80 9.13 -10.79 5.72
N TYR A 81 8.86 -9.94 6.71
CA TYR A 81 8.30 -8.61 6.48
C TYR A 81 9.24 -7.68 5.72
N ARG A 82 10.56 -7.76 5.95
CA ARG A 82 11.53 -6.98 5.17
C ARG A 82 11.55 -7.42 3.70
N MET A 83 11.51 -8.73 3.43
CA MET A 83 11.43 -9.25 2.07
C MET A 83 10.11 -8.87 1.38
N PHE A 84 9.00 -8.98 2.11
CA PHE A 84 7.68 -8.58 1.61
C PHE A 84 7.60 -7.08 1.34
N ALA A 85 8.17 -6.23 2.21
CA ALA A 85 8.24 -4.78 2.01
C ALA A 85 9.03 -4.41 0.76
N LYS A 86 10.17 -5.08 0.50
CA LYS A 86 10.95 -4.87 -0.73
C LYS A 86 10.15 -5.26 -1.98
N LEU A 87 9.46 -6.39 -1.94
CA LEU A 87 8.62 -6.82 -3.06
C LEU A 87 7.46 -5.86 -3.30
N TYR A 88 6.81 -5.41 -2.22
CA TYR A 88 5.75 -4.42 -2.27
C TYR A 88 6.24 -3.08 -2.83
N ALA A 89 7.44 -2.64 -2.47
CA ALA A 89 8.09 -1.45 -3.03
C ALA A 89 8.36 -1.59 -4.54
N TYR A 90 8.86 -2.75 -4.97
CA TYR A 90 9.06 -3.05 -6.39
C TYR A 90 7.74 -2.97 -7.17
N CYS A 91 6.65 -3.50 -6.63
CA CYS A 91 5.32 -3.35 -7.22
C CYS A 91 4.89 -1.87 -7.27
N GLY A 92 5.14 -1.11 -6.20
CA GLY A 92 4.93 0.34 -6.12
C GLY A 92 5.65 1.12 -7.21
N TRP A 93 6.88 0.74 -7.56
CA TRP A 93 7.68 1.37 -8.61
C TRP A 93 7.10 1.25 -10.02
N CYS A 94 6.19 0.30 -10.23
CA CYS A 94 5.47 0.15 -11.49
C CYS A 94 4.38 1.22 -11.68
N ALA A 95 3.98 1.94 -10.63
CA ALA A 95 3.01 3.01 -10.71
C ALA A 95 3.63 4.32 -11.24
N ASP A 96 2.94 4.94 -12.19
CA ASP A 96 3.25 6.26 -12.73
C ASP A 96 2.72 7.37 -11.82
N LEU A 97 1.58 7.14 -11.17
CA LEU A 97 0.97 8.05 -10.20
C LEU A 97 0.43 7.28 -8.99
N VAL A 98 0.82 7.70 -7.79
CA VAL A 98 0.39 7.12 -6.52
C VAL A 98 -0.43 8.15 -5.77
N MET A 99 -1.71 7.89 -5.59
CA MET A 99 -2.62 8.73 -4.82
C MET A 99 -2.85 8.09 -3.44
N VAL A 100 -2.78 8.89 -2.38
CA VAL A 100 -2.96 8.41 -1.00
C VAL A 100 -4.01 9.23 -0.26
N ASN A 101 -4.79 8.60 0.62
CA ASN A 101 -5.93 9.24 1.27
C ASN A 101 -5.60 10.04 2.54
N SER A 102 -4.39 9.93 3.08
CA SER A 102 -4.00 10.58 4.33
C SER A 102 -2.50 10.87 4.38
N SER A 103 -2.10 11.81 5.24
CA SER A 103 -0.68 12.10 5.51
C SER A 103 0.05 10.92 6.14
N TRP A 104 -0.64 10.14 6.98
CA TRP A 104 -0.11 8.90 7.56
C TRP A 104 0.20 7.87 6.47
N THR A 105 -0.76 7.60 5.58
CA THR A 105 -0.57 6.69 4.43
C THR A 105 0.55 7.18 3.52
N LYS A 106 0.62 8.49 3.28
CA LYS A 106 1.71 9.11 2.52
C LYS A 106 3.07 8.82 3.14
N GLY A 107 3.22 8.99 4.45
CA GLY A 107 4.48 8.73 5.18
C GLY A 107 4.96 7.30 4.95
N HIS A 108 4.09 6.31 5.19
CA HIS A 108 4.45 4.90 5.01
C HIS A 108 4.78 4.56 3.56
N ILE A 109 4.02 5.06 2.59
CA ILE A 109 4.31 4.81 1.17
C ILE A 109 5.63 5.47 0.76
N LEU A 110 5.95 6.66 1.27
CA LEU A 110 7.24 7.30 0.99
C LEU A 110 8.41 6.54 1.62
N GLU A 111 8.27 6.04 2.85
CA GLU A 111 9.31 5.24 3.49
C GLU A 111 9.52 3.89 2.78
N LEU A 112 8.44 3.23 2.36
CA LEU A 112 8.51 1.91 1.73
C LEU A 112 8.91 1.99 0.26
N TRP A 113 8.22 2.84 -0.52
CA TRP A 113 8.36 2.91 -1.96
C TRP A 113 9.36 3.98 -2.41
N GLN A 114 9.66 4.99 -1.59
CA GLN A 114 10.67 6.01 -1.90
C GLN A 114 10.41 6.78 -3.22
N LEU A 115 9.13 7.09 -3.48
CA LEU A 115 8.67 7.80 -4.69
C LEU A 115 8.03 9.16 -4.37
N PRO A 116 8.80 10.18 -3.91
CA PRO A 116 8.24 11.47 -3.50
C PRO A 116 7.58 12.25 -4.64
N THR A 117 8.15 12.20 -5.85
CA THR A 117 7.67 12.97 -7.00
C THR A 117 6.39 12.41 -7.62
N ARG A 118 6.11 11.12 -7.43
CA ARG A 118 4.93 10.42 -7.99
C ARG A 118 3.79 10.26 -6.98
N THR A 119 4.02 10.63 -5.71
CA THR A 119 3.04 10.41 -4.63
C THR A 119 2.28 11.68 -4.29
N VAL A 120 0.98 11.68 -4.55
CA VAL A 120 0.06 12.81 -4.35
C VAL A 120 -0.95 12.50 -3.24
N LEU A 121 -1.16 13.46 -2.35
CA LEU A 121 -2.15 13.36 -1.27
C LEU A 121 -3.53 13.78 -1.81
N VAL A 122 -4.49 12.86 -1.80
CA VAL A 122 -5.86 13.03 -2.28
C VAL A 122 -6.84 12.54 -1.23
N TYR A 123 -7.35 13.47 -0.40
CA TYR A 123 -8.34 13.15 0.63
C TYR A 123 -9.66 12.65 0.02
N SER A 124 -10.34 11.77 0.73
CA SER A 124 -11.68 11.32 0.34
C SER A 124 -12.66 12.50 0.43
N PRO A 125 -13.60 12.65 -0.54
CA PRO A 125 -14.52 13.78 -0.61
C PRO A 125 -15.43 13.89 0.63
N VAL A 126 -15.63 12.81 1.39
CA VAL A 126 -16.51 12.79 2.58
C VAL A 126 -15.93 13.55 3.78
N GLN A 127 -14.61 13.80 3.84
CA GLN A 127 -14.04 14.63 4.91
C GLN A 127 -14.47 16.12 4.84
N CYS A 128 -15.04 16.57 3.72
CA CYS A 128 -15.66 17.90 3.63
C CYS A 128 -17.03 17.94 4.35
N CYS A 129 -17.75 16.83 4.42
CA CYS A 129 -19.09 16.76 5.01
C CYS A 129 -19.10 16.86 6.55
N SER A 130 -18.01 16.53 7.25
CA SER A 130 -17.93 16.76 8.70
C SER A 130 -17.86 18.26 9.02
N LYS A 131 -17.18 19.06 8.18
CA LYS A 131 -17.21 20.52 8.25
C LYS A 131 -18.58 21.07 7.85
N PHE A 132 -19.28 20.45 6.89
CA PHE A 132 -20.64 20.83 6.52
C PHE A 132 -21.66 20.54 7.64
N LYS A 133 -21.52 19.43 8.38
CA LYS A 133 -22.32 19.14 9.58
C LYS A 133 -22.05 20.11 10.73
N ALA A 134 -20.87 20.72 10.79
CA ALA A 134 -20.56 21.78 11.76
C ALA A 134 -21.13 23.14 11.30
N PHE A 135 -21.15 23.41 9.99
CA PHE A 135 -21.77 24.60 9.40
C PHE A 135 -23.31 24.58 9.52
N ALA A 136 -23.96 23.44 9.28
CA ALA A 136 -25.41 23.30 9.35
C ALA A 136 -25.99 23.19 10.78
N ARG A 137 -25.16 23.37 11.83
CA ARG A 137 -25.59 23.42 13.24
C ARG A 137 -25.57 24.84 13.82
N HIS A 138 -25.25 25.83 13.00
CA HIS A 138 -25.44 27.26 13.28
C HIS A 138 -26.50 27.81 12.34
#